data_AF-A0AAW9I7J9-F1
#
_entry.id   AF-A0AAW9I7J9-F1
#
_cell.length_a   1.000
_cell.length_b   1.000
_cell.length_c   1.000
_cell.angle_alpha   90.00
_cell.angle_beta   90.00
_cell.angle_gamma   90.00
#
_symmetry.space_group_name_H-M   'P 1'
#
loop_
_entity.id
_entity.type
_entity.pdbx_description
1 polymer ?
#
loop_
_entity_poly.entity_id
_entity_poly.type
_entity_poly.pdbx_seq_one_letter_code
_entity_poly.pdbx_strand_id
1 'polypeptide(L)'
;FIPYAFMMAEYGAAFRKETGGIYTWMDRSIGPKYAFVGTFMWYSSYLIWMVNVSSSIWVPLSNLIFGSDNTSTWSLFGLNAPRTLAILGSIFVILITFISSKGLKGIAKVASVGGIFVTSANLVLLIGGLIVLVGNNFKLAQPIDVNAFISSPNPAYQSPLVIHVFLVFAIFAYGGLEVVGGLVDSTENPKITFPRGIKIAAIFIAIGYSLAILFEGFFINWNNVLSGKDVNMANVSY
;
A
#
# COMPACT_ATOMS: atom_id res chain seq x y z
N PHE A 1 -6.41 10.14 -6.19
CA PHE A 1 -5.44 10.45 -5.12
C PHE A 1 -5.16 11.94 -4.96
N ILE A 2 -4.60 12.64 -5.95
CA ILE A 2 -4.18 14.06 -5.79
C ILE A 2 -5.30 15.00 -5.30
N PRO A 3 -6.56 14.95 -5.83
CA PRO A 3 -7.64 15.79 -5.30
C PRO A 3 -7.93 15.52 -3.83
N TYR A 4 -7.96 14.24 -3.43
CA TYR A 4 -8.13 13.84 -2.05
C TYR A 4 -6.99 14.36 -1.17
N ALA A 5 -5.74 14.27 -1.61
CA ALA A 5 -4.60 14.79 -0.88
C ALA A 5 -4.69 16.31 -0.63
N PHE A 6 -5.19 17.08 -1.61
CA PHE A 6 -5.42 18.51 -1.41
C PHE A 6 -6.56 18.82 -0.45
N MET A 7 -7.66 18.06 -0.49
CA MET A 7 -8.71 18.19 0.53
C MET A 7 -8.16 17.93 1.94
N MET A 8 -7.34 16.88 2.09
CA MET A 8 -6.73 16.54 3.39
C MET A 8 -5.72 17.60 3.86
N ALA A 9 -4.95 18.18 2.94
CA ALA A 9 -4.06 19.29 3.24
C ALA A 9 -4.84 20.52 3.73
N GLU A 10 -5.98 20.84 3.10
CA GLU A 10 -6.85 21.95 3.49
C GLU A 10 -7.50 21.72 4.85
N TYR A 11 -8.07 20.52 5.08
CA TYR A 11 -8.66 20.16 6.36
C TYR A 11 -7.64 20.17 7.50
N GLY A 12 -6.45 19.62 7.29
CA GLY A 12 -5.37 19.69 8.27
C GLY A 12 -4.97 21.14 8.59
N ALA A 13 -4.89 22.02 7.60
CA ALA A 13 -4.59 23.43 7.84
C ALA A 13 -5.72 24.16 8.59
N ALA A 14 -6.97 23.91 8.21
CA ALA A 14 -8.16 24.55 8.77
C ALA A 14 -8.43 24.12 10.21
N PHE A 15 -8.33 22.82 10.50
CA PHE A 15 -8.64 22.22 11.80
C PHE A 15 -7.40 21.88 12.64
N ARG A 16 -6.28 22.55 12.41
CA ARG A 16 -4.98 22.30 13.08
C ARG A 16 -4.96 22.36 14.61
N LYS A 17 -5.99 22.92 15.24
CA LYS A 17 -6.11 23.02 16.71
C LYS A 17 -7.01 21.93 17.30
N GLU A 18 -7.67 21.16 16.45
CA GLU A 18 -8.59 20.11 16.84
C GLU A 18 -7.85 18.77 16.87
N THR A 19 -8.07 17.98 17.93
CA THR A 19 -7.35 16.71 18.15
C THR A 19 -8.11 15.47 17.66
N GLY A 20 -9.31 15.65 17.08
CA GLY A 20 -10.17 14.53 16.65
C GLY A 20 -9.98 14.04 15.21
N GLY A 21 -8.98 14.56 14.48
CA GLY A 21 -8.63 14.11 13.14
C GLY A 21 -9.84 14.09 12.18
N ILE A 22 -9.99 12.98 11.43
CA ILE A 22 -11.05 12.84 10.41
C ILE A 22 -12.46 13.05 10.98
N TYR A 23 -12.72 12.63 12.21
CA TYR A 23 -14.02 12.78 12.83
C TYR A 23 -14.38 14.26 12.97
N THR A 24 -13.47 15.06 13.55
CA THR A 24 -13.72 16.50 13.72
C THR A 24 -13.85 17.20 12.39
N TRP A 25 -13.06 16.81 11.38
CA TRP A 25 -13.14 17.41 10.05
C TRP A 25 -14.50 17.15 9.41
N MET A 26 -15.02 15.93 9.52
CA MET A 26 -16.34 15.57 9.01
C MET A 26 -17.46 16.22 9.83
N ASP A 27 -17.37 16.24 11.16
CA ASP A 27 -18.40 16.83 12.03
C ASP A 27 -18.59 18.32 11.73
N ARG A 28 -17.49 19.06 11.61
CA ARG A 28 -17.51 20.48 11.27
C ARG A 28 -17.99 20.78 9.84
N SER A 29 -17.88 19.81 8.92
CA SER A 29 -18.17 20.02 7.49
C SER A 29 -19.57 19.54 7.08
N ILE A 30 -19.99 18.38 7.58
CA ILE A 30 -21.22 17.68 7.15
C ILE A 30 -22.11 17.24 8.33
N GLY A 31 -21.69 17.49 9.57
CA GLY A 31 -22.46 17.23 10.78
C GLY A 31 -22.19 15.86 11.44
N PRO A 32 -22.62 15.71 12.69
CA PRO A 32 -22.16 14.63 13.58
C PRO A 32 -22.63 13.24 13.15
N LYS A 33 -23.83 13.13 12.57
CA LYS A 33 -24.38 11.84 12.11
C LYS A 33 -23.50 11.22 11.03
N TYR A 34 -23.11 12.00 10.03
CA TYR A 34 -22.27 11.51 8.93
C TYR A 34 -20.81 11.33 9.37
N ALA A 35 -20.31 12.18 10.28
CA ALA A 35 -18.99 12.03 10.87
C ALA A 35 -18.87 10.69 11.62
N PHE A 36 -19.87 10.33 12.42
CA PHE A 36 -19.92 9.05 13.12
C PHE A 36 -19.93 7.87 12.15
N VAL A 37 -20.85 7.86 11.17
CA VAL A 37 -20.95 6.78 10.19
C VAL A 37 -19.63 6.62 9.41
N GLY A 38 -19.07 7.72 8.91
CA GLY A 38 -17.82 7.70 8.15
C GLY A 38 -16.63 7.19 8.97
N THR A 39 -16.50 7.66 10.21
CA THR A 39 -15.41 7.24 11.11
C THR A 39 -15.56 5.78 11.53
N PHE A 40 -16.79 5.31 11.75
CA PHE A 40 -17.07 3.91 12.05
C PHE A 40 -16.75 2.97 10.88
N MET A 41 -17.13 3.35 9.66
CA MET A 41 -16.77 2.62 8.44
C MET A 41 -15.25 2.57 8.25
N TRP A 42 -14.58 3.70 8.44
CA TRP A 42 -13.13 3.81 8.38
C TRP A 42 -12.47 2.88 9.40
N TYR A 43 -12.89 2.93 10.67
CA TYR A 43 -12.35 2.06 11.73
C TYR A 43 -12.55 0.57 11.42
N SER A 44 -13.75 0.19 10.95
CA SER A 44 -14.07 -1.20 10.61
C SER A 44 -13.24 -1.71 9.42
N SER A 45 -13.02 -0.86 8.41
CA SER A 45 -12.13 -1.17 7.28
C SER A 45 -10.70 -1.41 7.74
N TYR A 46 -10.19 -0.59 8.66
CA TYR A 46 -8.84 -0.75 9.21
C TYR A 46 -8.65 -2.05 9.99
N LEU A 47 -9.67 -2.53 10.71
CA LEU A 47 -9.60 -3.83 11.39
C LEU A 47 -9.43 -4.98 10.40
N ILE A 48 -10.22 -4.98 9.33
CA ILE A 48 -10.13 -6.00 8.27
C ILE A 48 -8.77 -5.94 7.59
N TRP A 49 -8.32 -4.73 7.23
CA TRP A 49 -7.02 -4.51 6.61
C TRP A 49 -5.87 -4.98 7.50
N MET A 50 -5.91 -4.69 8.81
CA MET A 50 -4.88 -5.10 9.75
C MET A 50 -4.75 -6.63 9.83
N VAL A 51 -5.88 -7.36 9.88
CA VAL A 51 -5.89 -8.82 9.87
C VAL A 51 -5.30 -9.36 8.56
N ASN A 52 -5.71 -8.79 7.42
CA ASN A 52 -5.21 -9.18 6.11
C ASN A 52 -3.69 -9.01 6.00
N VAL A 53 -3.16 -7.81 6.32
CA VAL A 53 -1.72 -7.53 6.25
C VAL A 53 -0.92 -8.41 7.20
N SER A 54 -1.42 -8.62 8.43
CA SER A 54 -0.71 -9.42 9.44
C SER A 54 -0.60 -10.89 9.05
N SER A 55 -1.55 -11.43 8.29
CA SER A 55 -1.48 -12.78 7.74
C SER A 55 -0.69 -12.86 6.43
N SER A 56 -0.66 -11.80 5.63
CA SER A 56 0.03 -11.80 4.32
C SER A 56 1.51 -11.42 4.40
N ILE A 57 1.97 -10.73 5.45
CA ILE A 57 3.38 -10.29 5.59
C ILE A 57 4.40 -11.44 5.59
N TRP A 58 3.94 -12.66 5.84
CA TRP A 58 4.76 -13.87 5.82
C TRP A 58 5.15 -14.32 4.41
N VAL A 59 4.37 -13.95 3.38
CA VAL A 59 4.66 -14.26 1.98
C VAL A 59 5.93 -13.56 1.49
N PRO A 60 6.07 -12.21 1.59
CA PRO A 60 7.32 -11.55 1.23
C PRO A 60 8.49 -11.98 2.11
N LEU A 61 8.24 -12.30 3.39
CA LEU A 61 9.28 -12.84 4.27
C LEU A 61 9.77 -14.22 3.79
N SER A 62 8.87 -15.08 3.33
CA SER A 62 9.24 -16.36 2.71
C SER A 62 10.06 -16.14 1.43
N ASN A 63 9.61 -15.25 0.54
CA ASN A 63 10.34 -14.89 -0.68
C ASN A 63 11.76 -14.38 -0.34
N LEU A 64 11.90 -13.54 0.69
CA LEU A 64 13.20 -13.00 1.09
C LEU A 64 14.16 -14.06 1.65
N ILE A 65 13.65 -15.04 2.42
CA ILE A 65 14.48 -16.06 3.07
C ILE A 65 14.79 -17.23 2.13
N PHE A 66 13.79 -17.69 1.38
CA PHE A 66 13.85 -18.93 0.60
C PHE A 66 13.92 -18.69 -0.92
N GLY A 67 13.75 -17.46 -1.39
CA GLY A 67 13.67 -17.13 -2.81
C GLY A 67 12.33 -17.53 -3.47
N SER A 68 11.38 -18.06 -2.70
CA SER A 68 10.06 -18.48 -3.16
C SER A 68 9.00 -18.44 -2.05
N ASP A 69 7.73 -18.40 -2.45
CA ASP A 69 6.59 -18.47 -1.53
C ASP A 69 6.34 -19.91 -1.10
N ASN A 70 6.84 -20.25 0.08
CA ASN A 70 6.68 -21.56 0.71
C ASN A 70 5.61 -21.53 1.81
N THR A 71 4.87 -20.43 1.97
CA THR A 71 3.91 -20.27 3.09
C THR A 71 2.80 -21.32 3.06
N SER A 72 2.45 -21.83 1.88
CA SER A 72 1.52 -22.93 1.67
C SER A 72 1.97 -24.27 2.29
N THR A 73 3.27 -24.43 2.53
CA THR A 73 3.86 -25.65 3.12
C THR A 73 4.03 -25.57 4.64
N TRP A 74 3.85 -24.37 5.23
CA TRP A 74 4.12 -24.16 6.64
C TRP A 74 3.06 -24.80 7.52
N SER A 75 3.52 -25.59 8.49
CA SER A 75 2.67 -26.24 9.48
C SER A 75 3.22 -25.97 10.88
N LEU A 76 2.38 -25.40 11.74
CA LEU A 76 2.66 -25.20 13.16
C LEU A 76 1.69 -26.07 13.96
N PHE A 77 2.20 -26.88 14.90
CA PHE A 77 1.37 -27.78 15.73
C PHE A 77 0.46 -28.72 14.94
N GLY A 78 0.87 -29.16 13.74
CA GLY A 78 0.06 -30.02 12.87
C GLY A 78 -1.09 -29.31 12.16
N LEU A 79 -1.14 -27.97 12.21
CA LEU A 79 -2.16 -27.18 11.52
C LEU A 79 -1.78 -26.97 10.04
N ASN A 80 -2.80 -26.81 9.20
CA ASN A 80 -2.61 -26.46 7.79
C ASN A 80 -2.13 -25.00 7.63
N ALA A 81 -1.59 -24.67 6.46
CA ALA A 81 -0.99 -23.37 6.19
C ALA A 81 -1.88 -22.16 6.54
N PRO A 82 -3.18 -22.09 6.16
CA PRO A 82 -4.02 -20.95 6.53
C PRO A 82 -4.14 -20.73 8.04
N ARG A 83 -4.25 -21.82 8.83
CA ARG A 83 -4.31 -21.73 10.29
C ARG A 83 -2.96 -21.36 10.90
N THR A 84 -1.87 -21.87 10.33
CA THR A 84 -0.50 -21.46 10.70
C THR A 84 -0.30 -19.96 10.50
N LEU A 85 -0.67 -19.43 9.32
CA LEU A 85 -0.58 -18.00 9.02
C LEU A 85 -1.49 -17.13 9.89
N ALA A 86 -2.67 -17.64 10.29
CA ALA A 86 -3.55 -16.96 11.24
C ALA A 86 -2.92 -16.83 12.63
N ILE A 87 -2.25 -17.89 13.12
CA ILE A 87 -1.53 -17.87 14.41
C ILE A 87 -0.36 -16.89 14.34
N LEU A 88 0.47 -17.00 13.29
CA LEU A 88 1.61 -16.11 13.09
C LEU A 88 1.16 -14.64 12.98
N GLY A 89 0.10 -14.37 12.22
CA GLY A 89 -0.50 -13.04 12.14
C GLY A 89 -1.02 -12.53 13.48
N SER A 90 -1.66 -13.38 14.29
CA SER A 90 -2.13 -13.01 15.63
C SER A 90 -0.97 -12.63 16.56
N ILE A 91 0.11 -13.41 16.54
CA ILE A 91 1.34 -13.11 17.28
C ILE A 91 1.93 -11.77 16.83
N PHE A 92 1.95 -11.52 15.52
CA PHE A 92 2.45 -10.26 14.96
C PHE A 92 1.62 -9.05 15.41
N VAL A 93 0.29 -9.14 15.40
CA VAL A 93 -0.60 -8.08 15.89
C VAL A 93 -0.34 -7.81 17.37
N ILE A 94 -0.21 -8.84 18.21
CA ILE A 94 0.09 -8.67 19.64
C ILE A 94 1.42 -7.95 19.83
N LEU A 95 2.45 -8.33 19.07
CA LEU A 95 3.77 -7.73 19.15
C LEU A 95 3.75 -6.24 18.73
N ILE A 96 3.11 -5.91 17.61
CA ILE A 96 2.98 -4.52 17.15
C ILE A 96 2.14 -3.70 18.13
N THR A 97 1.09 -4.27 18.69
CA THR A 97 0.26 -3.62 19.72
C THR A 97 1.10 -3.30 20.96
N PHE A 98 1.90 -4.26 21.44
CA PHE A 98 2.80 -4.07 22.57
C PHE A 98 3.85 -2.97 22.31
N ILE A 99 4.43 -2.92 21.11
CA ILE A 99 5.37 -1.84 20.72
C ILE A 99 4.64 -0.49 20.68
N SER A 100 3.43 -0.45 20.14
CA SER A 100 2.62 0.77 20.02
C SER A 100 2.23 1.33 21.39
N SER A 101 1.96 0.46 22.37
CA SER A 101 1.68 0.85 23.76
C SER A 101 2.84 1.54 24.48
N LYS A 102 4.07 1.48 23.94
CA LYS A 102 5.25 2.19 24.50
C LYS A 102 5.36 3.64 24.02
N GLY A 103 4.37 4.15 23.28
CA GLY A 103 4.26 5.53 22.85
C GLY A 103 4.85 5.82 21.46
N LEU A 104 4.70 7.06 21.01
CA LEU A 104 4.97 7.51 19.63
C LEU A 104 6.40 7.26 19.15
N LYS A 105 7.40 7.26 20.05
CA LYS A 105 8.80 6.98 19.68
C LYS A 105 9.00 5.55 19.14
N GLY A 106 8.26 4.57 19.67
CA GLY A 106 8.29 3.20 19.18
C GLY A 106 7.72 3.10 17.76
N ILE A 107 6.59 3.77 17.54
CA ILE A 107 5.92 3.86 16.23
C ILE A 107 6.83 4.52 15.20
N ALA A 108 7.42 5.67 15.53
CA ALA A 108 8.32 6.40 14.64
C ALA A 108 9.55 5.56 14.23
N LYS A 109 10.13 4.78 15.15
CA LYS A 109 11.27 3.91 14.85
C LYS A 109 10.89 2.78 13.88
N VAL A 110 9.77 2.10 14.13
CA VAL A 110 9.27 1.04 13.23
C VAL A 110 8.93 1.61 11.86
N ALA A 111 8.23 2.75 11.81
CA ALA A 111 7.89 3.44 10.57
C ALA A 111 9.13 3.87 9.78
N SER A 112 10.19 4.34 10.45
CA SER A 112 11.45 4.73 9.81
C SER A 112 12.16 3.54 9.15
N VAL A 113 12.28 2.41 9.88
CA VAL A 113 12.86 1.18 9.32
C VAL A 113 12.05 0.67 8.13
N GLY A 114 10.72 0.62 8.27
CA GLY A 114 9.83 0.25 7.17
C GLY A 114 9.96 1.19 5.96
N GLY A 115 10.04 2.50 6.20
CA GLY A 115 10.23 3.50 5.15
C GLY A 115 11.55 3.33 4.40
N ILE A 116 12.65 3.06 5.10
CA ILE A 116 13.95 2.76 4.48
C ILE A 116 13.86 1.50 3.64
N PHE A 117 13.25 0.43 4.17
CA PHE A 117 13.08 -0.83 3.44
C PHE A 117 12.27 -0.63 2.15
N VAL A 118 11.11 0.02 2.24
CA VAL A 118 10.25 0.31 1.07
C VAL A 118 10.97 1.19 0.05
N THR A 119 11.67 2.23 0.51
CA THR A 119 12.45 3.10 -0.38
C THR A 119 13.56 2.33 -1.08
N SER A 120 14.27 1.46 -0.35
CA SER A 120 15.36 0.65 -0.89
C SER A 120 14.84 -0.37 -1.91
N ALA A 121 13.72 -1.05 -1.62
CA ALA A 121 13.08 -1.96 -2.54
C ALA A 121 12.67 -1.27 -3.85
N ASN A 122 12.12 -0.05 -3.76
CA ASN A 122 11.80 0.75 -4.95
C ASN A 122 13.05 1.17 -5.73
N LEU A 123 14.15 1.52 -5.06
CA LEU A 123 15.40 1.82 -5.75
C LEU A 123 15.97 0.58 -6.47
N VAL A 124 15.88 -0.59 -5.85
CA VAL A 124 16.26 -1.86 -6.48
C VAL A 124 15.40 -2.14 -7.71
N LEU A 125 14.08 -1.95 -7.62
CA LEU A 125 13.17 -2.06 -8.75
C LEU A 125 13.57 -1.13 -9.90
N LEU A 126 13.81 0.15 -9.59
CA LEU A 126 14.12 1.17 -10.60
C LEU A 126 15.49 0.92 -11.25
N ILE A 127 16.53 0.73 -10.45
CA ILE A 127 17.89 0.51 -10.95
C ILE A 127 17.98 -0.85 -11.67
N GLY A 128 17.40 -1.90 -11.09
CA GLY A 128 17.34 -3.23 -11.68
C GLY A 128 16.60 -3.23 -13.02
N GLY A 129 15.46 -2.56 -13.10
CA GLY A 129 14.71 -2.39 -14.34
C GLY A 129 15.53 -1.72 -15.44
N LEU A 130 16.32 -0.69 -15.12
CA LEU A 130 17.24 -0.04 -16.08
C LEU A 130 18.37 -0.96 -16.53
N ILE A 131 18.97 -1.71 -15.59
CA ILE A 131 20.03 -2.67 -15.92
C ILE A 131 19.51 -3.73 -16.89
N VAL A 132 18.33 -4.29 -16.62
CA VAL A 132 17.70 -5.28 -17.51
C VAL A 132 17.35 -4.67 -18.86
N LEU A 133 16.83 -3.44 -18.89
CA LEU A 133 16.52 -2.74 -20.13
C LEU A 133 17.75 -2.57 -21.02
N VAL A 134 18.87 -2.12 -20.44
CA VAL A 134 20.14 -1.98 -21.17
C VAL A 134 20.66 -3.35 -21.62
N GLY A 135 20.60 -4.36 -20.75
CA GLY A 135 20.98 -5.75 -21.08
C GLY A 135 20.14 -6.35 -22.21
N ASN A 136 18.87 -5.96 -22.32
CA ASN A 136 17.94 -6.37 -23.37
C ASN A 136 18.02 -5.50 -24.63
N ASN A 137 19.06 -4.67 -24.80
CA ASN A 137 19.21 -3.74 -25.92
C ASN A 137 18.01 -2.80 -26.09
N PHE A 138 17.50 -2.27 -24.97
CA PHE A 138 16.32 -1.39 -24.92
C PHE A 138 15.02 -2.03 -25.43
N LYS A 139 14.95 -3.36 -25.46
CA LYS A 139 13.71 -4.09 -25.73
C LYS A 139 12.98 -4.37 -24.42
N LEU A 140 11.72 -3.95 -24.37
CA LEU A 140 10.84 -4.18 -23.23
C LEU A 140 10.43 -5.66 -23.16
N ALA A 141 10.44 -6.26 -21.97
CA ALA A 141 9.96 -7.63 -21.78
C ALA A 141 8.46 -7.75 -22.05
N GLN A 142 7.67 -6.78 -21.58
CA GLN A 142 6.28 -6.60 -21.98
C GLN A 142 6.22 -5.55 -23.12
N PRO A 143 5.74 -5.93 -24.32
CA PRO A 143 5.55 -4.97 -25.40
C PRO A 143 4.56 -3.88 -25.01
N ILE A 144 4.94 -2.62 -25.26
CA ILE A 144 4.06 -1.45 -25.11
C ILE A 144 3.67 -0.99 -26.51
N ASP A 145 2.49 -1.42 -26.96
CA ASP A 145 1.81 -0.87 -28.13
C ASP A 145 0.61 -0.01 -27.70
N VAL A 146 -0.09 0.60 -28.65
CA VAL A 146 -1.27 1.43 -28.34
C VAL A 146 -2.37 0.59 -27.67
N ASN A 147 -2.47 -0.70 -28.00
CA ASN A 147 -3.45 -1.60 -27.39
C ASN A 147 -3.15 -1.89 -25.92
N ALA A 148 -1.88 -1.91 -25.52
CA ALA A 148 -1.45 -2.14 -24.14
C ALA A 148 -2.00 -1.08 -23.16
N PHE A 149 -2.38 0.10 -23.65
CA PHE A 149 -2.99 1.16 -22.81
C PHE A 149 -4.51 1.01 -22.64
N ILE A 150 -5.16 0.20 -23.47
CA ILE A 150 -6.62 0.04 -23.47
C ILE A 150 -7.07 -1.40 -23.16
N SER A 151 -6.16 -2.37 -23.28
CA SER A 151 -6.42 -3.78 -23.08
C SER A 151 -5.40 -4.37 -22.13
N SER A 152 -5.88 -4.99 -21.05
CA SER A 152 -5.03 -5.68 -20.10
C SER A 152 -4.39 -6.91 -20.76
N PRO A 153 -3.13 -7.27 -20.46
CA PRO A 153 -2.60 -8.57 -20.85
C PRO A 153 -3.25 -9.71 -20.06
N ASN A 154 -3.88 -9.43 -18.90
CA ASN A 154 -4.59 -10.42 -18.11
C ASN A 154 -5.98 -10.71 -18.70
N PRO A 155 -6.29 -11.96 -19.13
CA PRO A 155 -7.59 -12.33 -19.67
C PRO A 155 -8.76 -12.07 -18.70
N ALA A 156 -8.52 -12.08 -17.39
CA ALA A 156 -9.53 -11.81 -16.39
C ALA A 156 -10.00 -10.34 -16.40
N TYR A 157 -9.19 -9.41 -16.93
CA TYR A 157 -9.44 -7.96 -16.89
C TYR A 157 -9.80 -7.38 -18.28
N GLN A 158 -10.48 -8.15 -19.12
CA GLN A 158 -10.93 -7.71 -20.45
C GLN A 158 -12.33 -7.06 -20.45
N SER A 159 -13.17 -7.39 -19.45
CA SER A 159 -14.53 -6.86 -19.35
C SER A 159 -14.54 -5.46 -18.74
N PRO A 160 -15.34 -4.51 -19.27
CA PRO A 160 -15.53 -3.20 -18.65
C PRO A 160 -15.89 -3.26 -17.18
N LEU A 161 -16.73 -4.23 -16.77
CA LEU A 161 -17.11 -4.41 -15.37
C LEU A 161 -15.90 -4.73 -14.48
N VAL A 162 -15.03 -5.62 -14.94
CA VAL A 162 -13.85 -6.04 -14.16
C VAL A 162 -12.80 -4.93 -14.12
N ILE A 163 -12.66 -4.16 -15.19
CA ILE A 163 -11.82 -2.95 -15.22
C ILE A 163 -12.32 -1.93 -14.19
N HIS A 164 -13.65 -1.73 -14.05
CA HIS A 164 -14.20 -0.86 -13.02
C HIS A 164 -13.90 -1.36 -11.61
N VAL A 165 -14.00 -2.68 -11.37
CA VAL A 165 -13.62 -3.29 -10.08
C VAL A 165 -12.13 -3.07 -9.80
N PHE A 166 -11.26 -3.23 -10.80
CA PHE A 166 -9.84 -2.95 -10.67
C PHE A 166 -9.56 -1.49 -10.30
N LEU A 167 -10.29 -0.53 -10.89
CA LEU A 167 -10.14 0.89 -10.53
C LEU A 167 -10.45 1.15 -9.05
N VAL A 168 -11.41 0.45 -8.45
CA VAL A 168 -11.69 0.54 -7.01
C VAL A 168 -10.49 0.04 -6.20
N PHE A 169 -9.90 -1.10 -6.56
CA PHE A 169 -8.68 -1.61 -5.94
C PHE A 169 -7.49 -0.65 -6.11
N ALA A 170 -7.32 -0.09 -7.30
CA ALA A 170 -6.25 0.87 -7.59
C ALA A 170 -6.40 2.14 -6.76
N ILE A 171 -7.62 2.66 -6.59
CA ILE A 171 -7.89 3.81 -5.70
C ILE A 171 -7.56 3.45 -4.25
N PHE A 172 -7.90 2.25 -3.81
CA PHE A 172 -7.60 1.77 -2.45
C PHE A 172 -6.09 1.76 -2.16
N ALA A 173 -5.24 1.44 -3.15
CA ALA A 173 -3.78 1.51 -2.99
C ALA A 173 -3.23 2.91 -2.65
N TYR A 174 -4.01 3.95 -2.92
CA TYR A 174 -3.71 5.33 -2.55
C TYR A 174 -4.39 5.81 -1.26
N GLY A 175 -5.15 4.93 -0.59
CA GLY A 175 -5.80 5.20 0.69
C GLY A 175 -4.82 5.30 1.86
N GLY A 176 -5.26 5.89 2.98
CA GLY A 176 -4.49 5.97 4.22
C GLY A 176 -3.79 7.30 4.49
N LEU A 177 -3.84 8.26 3.56
CA LEU A 177 -3.33 9.62 3.79
C LEU A 177 -4.03 10.29 4.99
N GLU A 178 -5.29 9.94 5.24
CA GLU A 178 -6.08 10.43 6.36
C GLU A 178 -5.52 10.11 7.73
N VAL A 179 -4.76 9.02 7.87
CA VAL A 179 -4.12 8.65 9.12
C VAL A 179 -3.14 9.74 9.56
N VAL A 180 -2.43 10.33 8.60
CA VAL A 180 -1.47 11.41 8.85
C VAL A 180 -2.20 12.69 9.30
N GLY A 181 -3.48 12.85 8.95
CA GLY A 181 -4.32 13.93 9.43
C GLY A 181 -4.45 13.99 10.96
N GLY A 182 -4.36 12.84 11.63
CA GLY A 182 -4.33 12.78 13.10
C GLY A 182 -3.03 13.27 13.74
N LEU A 183 -1.99 13.57 12.95
CA LEU A 183 -0.69 14.05 13.42
C LEU A 183 -0.47 15.55 13.15
N VAL A 184 -1.49 16.24 12.63
CA VAL A 184 -1.41 17.66 12.28
C VAL A 184 -1.08 18.53 13.50
N ASP A 185 -1.73 18.25 14.64
CA ASP A 185 -1.53 18.98 15.89
C ASP A 185 -0.12 18.79 16.47
N SER A 186 0.51 17.67 16.16
CA SER A 186 1.85 17.27 16.56
C SER A 186 2.93 17.66 15.54
N THR A 187 2.54 18.34 14.44
CA THR A 187 3.46 18.77 13.39
C THR A 187 4.01 20.17 13.67
N GLU A 188 5.31 20.38 13.50
CA GLU A 188 5.92 21.71 13.61
C GLU A 188 5.43 22.64 12.49
N ASN A 189 4.96 23.84 12.84
CA ASN A 189 4.37 24.82 11.92
C ASN A 189 3.30 24.20 10.98
N PRO A 190 2.22 23.63 11.54
CA PRO A 190 1.32 22.74 10.80
C PRO A 190 0.57 23.44 9.67
N LYS A 191 0.37 24.77 9.75
CA LYS A 191 -0.24 25.57 8.70
C LYS A 191 0.55 25.54 7.37
N ILE A 192 1.86 25.32 7.44
CA ILE A 192 2.75 25.36 6.26
C ILE A 192 3.32 23.96 5.99
N THR A 193 3.89 23.33 7.02
CA THR A 193 4.63 22.06 6.88
C THR A 193 3.72 20.94 6.44
N PHE A 194 2.53 20.81 7.04
CA PHE A 194 1.62 19.71 6.73
C PHE A 194 1.08 19.78 5.30
N PRO A 195 0.47 20.90 4.82
CA PRO A 195 0.01 20.99 3.43
C PRO A 195 1.14 20.83 2.42
N ARG A 196 2.32 21.38 2.70
CA ARG A 196 3.49 21.24 1.82
C ARG A 196 3.95 19.79 1.74
N GLY A 197 4.03 19.09 2.86
CA GLY A 197 4.40 17.68 2.93
C GLY A 197 3.43 16.80 2.15
N ILE A 198 2.12 16.98 2.37
CA ILE A 198 1.07 16.24 1.65
C ILE A 198 1.15 16.48 0.13
N LYS A 199 1.36 17.73 -0.31
CA LYS A 199 1.50 18.06 -1.75
C LYS A 199 2.70 17.38 -2.38
N ILE A 200 3.86 17.43 -1.73
CA ILE A 200 5.09 16.80 -2.24
C ILE A 200 4.92 15.28 -2.29
N ALA A 201 4.39 14.68 -1.22
CA ALA A 201 4.13 13.25 -1.17
C ALA A 201 3.13 12.82 -2.26
N ALA A 202 2.08 13.60 -2.50
CA ALA A 202 1.08 13.28 -3.52
C ALA A 202 1.69 13.20 -4.93
N ILE A 203 2.54 14.16 -5.30
CA ILE A 203 3.23 14.19 -6.59
C ILE A 203 4.23 13.04 -6.68
N PHE A 204 5.04 12.85 -5.63
CA PHE A 204 6.08 11.82 -5.61
C PHE A 204 5.49 10.42 -5.73
N ILE A 205 4.42 10.12 -4.99
CA ILE A 205 3.74 8.83 -5.02
C ILE A 205 3.08 8.60 -6.38
N ALA A 206 2.41 9.60 -6.97
CA ALA A 206 1.76 9.45 -8.28
C ALA A 206 2.78 9.14 -9.40
N ILE A 207 3.92 9.84 -9.40
CA ILE A 207 5.02 9.58 -10.35
C ILE A 207 5.66 8.22 -10.05
N GLY A 208 5.94 7.94 -8.78
CA GLY A 208 6.58 6.70 -8.32
C GLY A 208 5.83 5.46 -8.73
N TYR A 209 4.51 5.39 -8.48
CA TYR A 209 3.68 4.27 -8.93
C TYR A 209 3.69 4.12 -10.46
N SER A 210 3.57 5.22 -11.19
CA SER A 210 3.57 5.19 -12.66
C SER A 210 4.88 4.65 -13.23
N LEU A 211 6.01 5.08 -12.66
CA LEU A 211 7.34 4.59 -13.04
C LEU A 211 7.56 3.13 -12.61
N ALA A 212 7.15 2.74 -11.41
CA ALA A 212 7.27 1.37 -10.94
C ALA A 212 6.54 0.39 -11.88
N ILE A 213 5.29 0.68 -12.23
CA ILE A 213 4.49 -0.13 -13.17
C ILE A 213 5.17 -0.21 -14.54
N LEU A 214 5.70 0.90 -15.05
CA LEU A 214 6.43 0.91 -16.32
C LEU A 214 7.68 0.04 -16.26
N PHE A 215 8.45 0.15 -15.17
CA PHE A 215 9.72 -0.57 -15.00
C PHE A 215 9.50 -2.05 -14.81
N GLU A 216 8.43 -2.48 -14.15
CA GLU A 216 8.03 -3.90 -14.13
C GLU A 216 7.89 -4.46 -15.55
N GLY A 217 7.30 -3.68 -16.48
CA GLY A 217 7.21 -4.05 -17.90
C GLY A 217 8.57 -4.18 -18.62
N PHE A 218 9.67 -3.69 -18.05
CA PHE A 218 11.00 -3.83 -18.64
C PHE A 218 11.56 -5.24 -18.48
N PHE A 219 11.18 -5.95 -17.42
CA PHE A 219 11.73 -7.26 -17.07
C PHE A 219 10.69 -8.37 -16.84
N ILE A 220 9.40 -8.02 -16.70
CA ILE A 220 8.30 -8.97 -16.55
C ILE A 220 7.48 -9.01 -17.85
N ASN A 221 7.13 -10.22 -18.29
CA ASN A 221 6.14 -10.46 -19.35
C ASN A 221 4.98 -11.28 -18.78
N TRP A 222 3.75 -10.89 -19.09
CA TRP A 222 2.56 -11.55 -18.56
C TRP A 222 2.52 -13.06 -18.86
N ASN A 223 2.69 -13.44 -20.13
CA ASN A 223 2.55 -14.83 -20.58
C ASN A 223 3.71 -15.72 -20.14
N ASN A 224 4.88 -15.15 -19.90
CA ASN A 224 6.07 -15.93 -19.56
C ASN A 224 6.29 -16.04 -18.05
N VAL A 225 5.91 -15.00 -17.29
CA VAL A 225 6.22 -14.90 -15.85
C VAL A 225 4.95 -14.97 -15.01
N LEU A 226 3.92 -14.19 -15.34
CA LEU A 226 2.76 -14.00 -14.46
C LEU A 226 1.64 -15.04 -14.65
N SER A 227 1.59 -15.74 -15.79
CA SER A 227 0.63 -16.83 -16.02
C SER A 227 1.11 -18.21 -15.55
N GLY A 228 2.22 -18.27 -14.80
CA GLY A 228 2.73 -19.51 -14.22
C GLY A 228 1.80 -20.08 -13.16
N LYS A 229 1.83 -21.42 -12.97
CA LYS A 229 0.98 -22.11 -11.98
C LYS A 229 1.33 -21.76 -10.52
N ASP A 230 2.57 -21.36 -10.30
CA ASP A 230 3.09 -21.00 -8.97
C ASP A 230 2.83 -19.52 -8.63
N VAL A 231 2.30 -18.73 -9.58
CA VAL A 231 1.95 -17.32 -9.35
C VAL A 231 0.49 -17.23 -8.90
N ASN A 232 0.26 -16.53 -7.80
CA ASN A 232 -1.05 -16.32 -7.20
C ASN A 232 -1.17 -14.88 -6.68
N MET A 233 -2.38 -14.45 -6.31
CA MET A 233 -2.62 -13.08 -5.86
C MET A 233 -1.83 -12.66 -4.62
N ALA A 234 -1.39 -13.61 -3.78
CA ALA A 234 -0.62 -13.32 -2.60
C ALA A 234 0.86 -13.08 -2.94
N ASN A 235 1.47 -13.92 -3.78
CA ASN A 235 2.90 -13.79 -4.10
C ASN A 235 3.19 -12.84 -5.26
N VAL A 236 2.25 -12.61 -6.19
CA VAL A 236 2.46 -11.67 -7.30
C VAL A 236 2.65 -10.23 -6.84
N SER A 237 2.21 -9.94 -5.60
CA SER A 237 2.35 -8.62 -4.99
C SER A 237 3.73 -8.37 -4.38
N TYR A 238 4.66 -9.34 -4.40
CA TYR A 238 5.95 -9.32 -3.68
C TYR A 238 7.10 -9.98 -4.46
#